data_AF-A0A7K2VZ74-F1
#
_entry.id   AF-A0A7K2VZ74-F1
#
_cell.length_a   1.000
_cell.length_b   1.000
_cell.length_c   1.000
_cell.angle_alpha   90.00
_cell.angle_beta   90.00
_cell.angle_gamma   90.00
#
_symmetry.space_group_name_H-M   'P 1'
#
loop_
_entity.id
_entity.type
_entity.pdbx_description
1 polymer ?
#
loop_
_entity_poly.entity_id
_entity_poly.type
_entity_poly.pdbx_seq_one_letter_code
_entity_poly.pdbx_strand_id
1 'polypeptide(L)' 'AEQLAAKGIGFVDAGVSGGVWGLENGYALMVGGDKEHVDRLGPIFEALKPDGPYGYVHAGKVGAGHFAKMVHNGIEYA' A
#
# COMPACT_ATOMS: atom_id res chain seq x y z
N ALA A 1 -3.78 7.17 12.52
CA ALA A 1 -2.49 7.88 12.64
C ALA A 1 -2.37 8.70 13.92
N GLU A 2 -3.30 9.62 14.21
CA GLU A 2 -3.19 10.55 15.36
C GLU A 2 -2.91 9.85 16.71
N GLN A 3 -3.65 8.78 17.02
CA GLN A 3 -3.47 8.01 18.25
C GLN A 3 -2.07 7.34 18.36
N LEU A 4 -1.45 7.02 17.22
CA LEU A 4 -0.13 6.41 17.15
C LEU A 4 0.98 7.47 17.17
N ALA A 5 0.73 8.62 16.54
CA ALA A 5 1.63 9.76 16.54
C ALA A 5 1.90 10.27 17.97
N ALA A 6 0.87 10.29 18.84
CA ALA A 6 1.02 10.63 20.26
C ALA A 6 2.00 9.70 21.03
N LYS A 7 2.32 8.53 20.46
CA LYS A 7 3.27 7.55 21.00
C LYS A 7 4.60 7.51 20.23
N GLY A 8 4.82 8.43 19.30
CA GLY A 8 5.99 8.45 18.42
C GLY A 8 6.00 7.31 17.40
N ILE A 9 4.83 6.73 17.07
CA ILE A 9 4.72 5.61 16.13
C ILE A 9 4.23 6.13 14.78
N GLY A 10 5.05 5.95 13.74
CA GLY A 10 4.68 6.20 12.35
C GLY A 10 3.65 5.19 11.85
N PHE A 11 2.69 5.64 11.04
CA PHE A 11 1.62 4.79 10.52
C PHE A 11 1.60 4.80 8.99
N VAL A 12 1.48 3.62 8.41
CA VAL A 12 1.36 3.39 6.97
C VAL A 12 0.23 2.39 6.76
N ASP A 13 -0.74 2.75 5.93
CA ASP A 13 -1.79 1.85 5.45
C ASP A 13 -1.43 1.29 4.07
N ALA A 14 -1.82 0.04 3.80
CA ALA A 14 -1.49 -0.63 2.55
C ALA A 14 -2.69 -1.42 2.05
N GLY A 15 -3.29 -0.94 0.96
CA GLY A 15 -4.21 -1.71 0.16
C GLY A 15 -3.47 -2.79 -0.62
N VAL A 16 -3.90 -4.05 -0.51
CA VAL A 16 -3.26 -5.19 -1.17
C VAL A 16 -4.28 -5.91 -2.04
N SER A 17 -3.98 -6.09 -3.33
CA SER A 17 -4.76 -6.89 -4.27
C SER A 17 -3.91 -7.96 -4.97
N GLY A 18 -4.55 -9.06 -5.40
CA GLY A 18 -3.90 -10.23 -6.00
C GLY A 18 -4.34 -11.58 -5.41
N GLY A 19 -5.04 -11.57 -4.27
CA GLY A 19 -5.53 -12.78 -3.61
C GLY A 19 -4.42 -13.78 -3.28
N VAL A 20 -4.75 -15.07 -3.29
CA VAL A 20 -3.79 -16.15 -3.00
C VAL A 20 -2.66 -16.24 -4.04
N TRP A 21 -2.93 -15.81 -5.28
CA TRP A 21 -1.99 -15.86 -6.40
C TRP A 21 -0.90 -14.78 -6.33
N GLY A 22 -1.06 -13.79 -5.45
CA GLY A 22 -0.05 -12.73 -5.29
C GLY A 22 1.27 -13.24 -4.72
N LEU A 23 1.30 -14.41 -4.06
CA LEU A 23 2.56 -15.01 -3.61
C LEU A 23 3.46 -15.41 -4.79
N GLU A 24 2.86 -15.88 -5.89
CA GLU A 24 3.59 -16.31 -7.08
C GLU A 24 3.81 -15.17 -8.07
N ASN A 25 2.81 -14.28 -8.21
CA ASN A 25 2.80 -13.26 -9.27
C ASN A 25 3.16 -11.85 -8.77
N GLY A 26 3.28 -11.66 -7.46
CA GLY A 26 3.38 -10.35 -6.82
C GLY A 26 2.03 -9.69 -6.57
N TYR A 27 2.02 -8.71 -5.66
CA TYR A 27 0.83 -8.00 -5.21
C TYR A 27 0.72 -6.60 -5.82
N ALA A 28 -0.51 -6.15 -6.08
CA ALA A 28 -0.78 -4.74 -6.31
C ALA A 28 -0.91 -4.01 -4.96
N LEU A 29 0.01 -3.10 -4.69
CA LEU A 29 0.19 -2.41 -3.42
C LEU A 29 -0.12 -0.92 -3.56
N MET A 30 -1.15 -0.45 -2.85
CA MET A 30 -1.51 0.97 -2.75
C MET A 30 -1.22 1.46 -1.34
N VAL A 31 -0.16 2.23 -1.18
CA VAL A 31 0.38 2.57 0.15
C VAL A 31 0.07 4.02 0.49
N GLY A 32 -0.54 4.26 1.65
CA GLY A 32 -0.80 5.58 2.23
C GLY A 32 0.09 5.82 3.45
N GLY A 33 0.65 7.02 3.57
CA GLY A 33 1.52 7.37 4.70
C GLY A 33 2.37 8.60 4.42
N ASP A 34 3.06 9.07 5.45
CA ASP A 34 4.07 10.11 5.27
C ASP A 34 5.26 9.56 4.47
N LYS A 35 5.80 10.39 3.57
CA LYS A 35 6.84 9.99 2.62
C LYS A 35 8.04 9.30 3.30
N GLU A 36 8.50 9.84 4.42
CA GLU A 36 9.61 9.26 5.18
C GLU A 36 9.33 7.81 5.61
N HIS A 37 8.13 7.52 6.10
CA HIS A 37 7.75 6.18 6.54
C HIS A 37 7.56 5.23 5.37
N VAL A 38 6.96 5.72 4.28
CA VAL A 38 6.76 4.93 3.06
C VAL A 38 8.09 4.60 2.38
N ASP A 39 8.99 5.57 2.26
CA ASP A 39 10.33 5.38 1.68
C ASP A 39 11.14 4.35 2.50
N ARG A 40 11.04 4.40 3.84
CA ARG A 40 11.69 3.41 4.73
C ARG A 40 11.18 1.99 4.49
N LEU A 41 9.91 1.83 4.16
CA LEU A 41 9.29 0.53 3.86
C LEU A 41 9.42 0.13 2.38
N GLY A 42 9.90 1.03 1.52
CA GLY A 42 10.04 0.84 0.07
C GLY A 42 10.62 -0.53 -0.33
N PRO A 43 11.74 -1.00 0.26
CA PRO A 43 12.32 -2.31 -0.08
C PRO A 43 11.36 -3.50 0.12
N ILE A 44 10.43 -3.42 1.08
CA ILE A 44 9.43 -4.47 1.32
C ILE A 44 8.38 -4.45 0.21
N PHE A 45 7.93 -3.27 -0.20
CA PHE A 45 6.96 -3.14 -1.29
C PHE A 45 7.56 -3.57 -2.63
N GLU A 46 8.82 -3.21 -2.88
CA GLU A 46 9.56 -3.65 -4.06
C GLU A 46 9.73 -5.17 -4.12
N ALA A 47 9.94 -5.83 -2.97
CA ALA A 47 10.06 -7.28 -2.90
C ALA A 47 8.73 -8.03 -3.07
N LEU A 48 7.60 -7.38 -2.77
CA LEU A 48 6.26 -8.01 -2.78
C LEU A 48 5.47 -7.72 -4.05
N LYS A 49 5.78 -6.64 -4.77
CA LYS A 49 5.12 -6.31 -6.04
C LYS A 49 5.60 -7.25 -7.16
N PRO A 50 4.89 -7.32 -8.30
CA PRO A 50 5.38 -7.98 -9.50
C PRO A 50 6.71 -7.39 -10.00
N ASP A 51 7.43 -8.19 -10.78
CA ASP A 51 8.61 -7.71 -11.50
C ASP A 51 8.24 -6.57 -12.47
N GLY A 52 9.16 -5.60 -12.59
CA GLY A 52 8.99 -4.44 -13.47
C GLY A 52 8.54 -3.16 -12.76
N PRO A 53 8.09 -2.13 -13.51
CA PRO A 53 7.84 -0.79 -12.96
C PRO A 53 6.44 -0.59 -12.35
N TYR A 54 5.64 -1.65 -12.20
CA TYR A 54 4.23 -1.59 -11.78
C TYR A 54 3.96 -2.39 -10.51
N GLY A 55 2.75 -2.25 -9.96
CA GLY A 55 2.27 -3.01 -8.80
C GLY A 55 2.59 -2.39 -7.44
N TYR A 56 3.25 -1.25 -7.39
CA TYR A 56 3.39 -0.45 -6.17
C TYR A 56 3.16 1.03 -6.47
N VAL A 57 2.43 1.71 -5.59
CA VAL A 57 2.27 3.16 -5.62
C VAL A 57 2.19 3.73 -4.21
N HIS A 58 2.91 4.83 -3.96
CA HIS A 58 2.62 5.72 -2.84
C HIS A 58 1.41 6.58 -3.20
N ALA A 59 0.23 6.16 -2.73
CA ALA A 59 -1.06 6.73 -3.10
C ALA A 59 -1.33 8.11 -2.46
N GLY A 60 -0.62 8.45 -1.38
CA GLY A 60 -0.74 9.74 -0.70
C GLY A 60 -0.52 9.62 0.81
N LYS A 61 -1.12 10.55 1.56
CA LYS A 61 -1.07 10.55 3.03
C LYS A 61 -1.83 9.34 3.62
N VAL A 62 -1.72 9.19 4.93
CA VAL A 62 -2.47 8.15 5.67
C VAL A 62 -3.94 8.12 5.27
N GLY A 63 -4.44 6.92 4.98
CA GLY A 63 -5.79 6.62 4.51
C GLY A 63 -5.91 6.52 2.99
N ALA A 64 -4.99 7.11 2.23
CA ALA A 64 -5.04 7.12 0.77
C ALA A 64 -4.83 5.72 0.15
N GLY A 65 -4.01 4.86 0.77
CA GLY A 65 -3.76 3.51 0.30
C GLY A 65 -5.01 2.63 0.37
N HIS A 66 -5.65 2.60 1.54
CA HIS A 66 -6.92 1.91 1.70
C HIS A 66 -8.06 2.53 0.88
N PHE A 67 -8.09 3.85 0.72
CA PHE A 67 -9.08 4.50 -0.15
C PHE A 67 -8.91 4.06 -1.61
N ALA A 68 -7.68 4.05 -2.13
CA ALA A 68 -7.39 3.54 -3.47
C ALA A 68 -7.82 2.07 -3.61
N LYS A 69 -7.59 1.24 -2.59
CA LYS A 69 -8.04 -0.16 -2.58
C LYS A 69 -9.56 -0.31 -2.58
N MET A 70 -10.26 0.55 -1.84
CA MET A 70 -11.72 0.57 -1.83
C MET A 70 -12.28 0.89 -3.22
N VAL A 71 -11.70 1.90 -3.90
CA VAL A 71 -12.08 2.25 -5.28
C VAL A 71 -11.75 1.12 -6.27
N HIS A 72 -10.57 0.50 -6.14
CA HIS A 72 -10.19 -0.67 -6.94
C HIS A 72 -11.24 -1.80 -6.84
N ASN A 73 -11.70 -2.12 -5.63
CA ASN A 73 -12.78 -3.10 -5.44
C ASN A 73 -14.11 -2.62 -6.03
N GLY A 74 -14.43 -1.33 -5.91
CA GLY A 74 -15.62 -0.78 -6.54
C GLY A 74 -15.62 -0.96 -8.07
N ILE A 75 -14.46 -0.81 -8.71
CA ILE A 75 -14.27 -1.04 -10.15
C ILE A 75 -14.34 -2.53 -10.49
N GLU A 76 -13.73 -3.41 -9.69
CA GLU A 76 -13.74 -4.86 -9.92
C GLU A 76 -15.16 -5.45 -9.99
N TYR A 77 -16.11 -4.85 -9.27
CA TYR A 77 -17.49 -5.32 -9.17
C TYR A 77 -18.46 -4.68 -10.17
N ALA A 78 -18.03 -3.63 -10.89
CA ALA A 78 -18.85 -2.92 -11.88
C ALA A 78 -18.90 -3.68 -13.22
#